data_AF-A0A6J5ENR8-F1
#
_entry.id   AF-A0A6J5ENR8-F1
#
_cell.length_a   1.000
_cell.length_b   1.000
_cell.length_c   1.000
_cell.angle_alpha   90.00
_cell.angle_beta   90.00
_cell.angle_gamma   90.00
#
_symmetry.space_group_name_H-M   'P 1'
#
loop_
_entity.id
_entity.type
_entity.pdbx_description
1 polymer ?
#
loop_
_entity_poly.entity_id
_entity_poly.type
_entity_poly.pdbx_seq_one_letter_code
_entity_poly.pdbx_strand_id
1 'polypeptide(L)'
;MRKVIDANYFQSPDLRRYLEASKANIAVLPDIAGMEAYKGDPVRNLELSYEILHRFPRQVLILRGTRIIIKTAADTKNHTRWMVDKEQTAGFAQFYRQIKVAAGGDEPHIRAVQRTAMDAIDHFDRVRRDVADLPTAYEGMASIYTEADQRQLRLGLDRATGPLRNKVVRQMLELAAFSLRKHPDVQNFPRQLDGAVRRLPARYSIANYLLFIRKLLSGGHRSVGSAHLASDVADMMYIAYATYFDGLLSKEKMVNEVYRDVLTVLSWIEQPSKPSRLSWSAGDV
;
A
#
# COMPACT_ATOMS: atom_id res chain seq x y z
N MET A 1 11.94 2.57 15.02
CA MET A 1 10.89 2.92 14.04
C MET A 1 10.52 1.68 13.26
N ARG A 2 9.29 1.55 12.78
CA ARG A 2 8.82 0.46 11.92
C ARG A 2 8.48 1.07 10.57
N LYS A 3 9.20 0.71 9.51
CA LYS A 3 8.95 1.26 8.17
C LYS A 3 8.58 0.16 7.21
N VAL A 4 7.55 0.40 6.41
CA VAL A 4 7.18 -0.47 5.30
C VAL A 4 8.26 -0.39 4.22
N ILE A 5 8.71 -1.55 3.75
CA ILE A 5 9.75 -1.66 2.73
C ILE A 5 9.09 -2.00 1.40
N ASP A 6 9.25 -1.11 0.43
CA ASP A 6 8.93 -1.36 -0.97
C ASP A 6 9.94 -2.37 -1.55
N ALA A 7 9.50 -3.29 -2.41
CA ALA A 7 10.36 -4.29 -3.04
C ALA A 7 11.55 -3.64 -3.79
N ASN A 8 11.37 -2.47 -4.40
CA ASN A 8 12.48 -1.76 -5.08
C ASN A 8 13.59 -1.28 -4.11
N TYR A 9 13.32 -1.31 -2.81
CA TYR A 9 14.23 -0.87 -1.75
C TYR A 9 15.04 -2.01 -1.12
N PHE A 10 14.67 -3.28 -1.38
CA PHE A 10 15.29 -4.47 -0.80
C PHE A 10 16.80 -4.56 -0.99
N GLN A 11 17.31 -4.17 -2.16
CA GLN A 11 18.73 -4.18 -2.48
C GLN A 11 19.41 -2.82 -2.25
N SER A 12 18.70 -1.86 -1.64
CA SER A 12 19.26 -0.53 -1.38
C SER A 12 20.29 -0.58 -0.24
N PRO A 13 21.50 -0.01 -0.41
CA PRO A 13 22.44 0.18 0.69
C PRO A 13 21.84 0.99 1.86
N ASP A 14 20.85 1.85 1.58
CA ASP A 14 20.17 2.63 2.60
C ASP A 14 19.28 1.78 3.51
N LEU A 15 18.80 0.61 3.05
CA LEU A 15 18.10 -0.34 3.92
C LEU A 15 19.03 -0.88 5.00
N ARG A 16 20.27 -1.22 4.63
CA ARG A 16 21.31 -1.63 5.57
C ARG A 16 21.60 -0.52 6.57
N ARG A 17 21.83 0.71 6.09
CA ARG A 17 22.09 1.88 6.96
C ARG A 17 20.95 2.10 7.96
N TYR A 18 19.70 2.00 7.49
CA TYR A 18 18.52 2.11 8.34
C TYR A 18 18.51 1.05 9.45
N LEU A 19 18.80 -0.21 9.14
CA LEU A 19 18.80 -1.32 10.11
C LEU A 19 19.99 -1.24 11.08
N GLU A 20 21.17 -0.87 10.59
CA GLU A 20 22.39 -0.71 11.41
C GLU A 20 22.30 0.49 12.37
N ALA A 21 21.61 1.56 11.98
CA ALA A 21 21.48 2.76 12.79
C ALA A 21 20.82 2.51 14.17
N SER A 22 19.95 1.50 14.28
CA SER A 22 19.36 1.14 15.57
C SER A 22 18.73 -0.25 15.54
N LYS A 23 18.95 -1.05 16.60
CA LYS A 23 18.25 -2.32 16.82
C LYS A 23 16.73 -2.17 16.96
N ALA A 24 16.24 -0.95 17.22
CA ALA A 24 14.81 -0.63 17.29
C ALA A 24 14.21 -0.26 15.91
N ASN A 25 15.02 -0.21 14.85
CA ASN A 25 14.54 -0.04 13.48
C ASN A 25 14.10 -1.39 12.92
N ILE A 26 12.87 -1.45 12.44
CA ILE A 26 12.21 -2.65 11.95
C ILE A 26 11.81 -2.42 10.50
N ALA A 27 12.13 -3.37 9.64
CA ALA A 27 11.62 -3.53 8.29
C ALA A 27 10.29 -4.28 8.32
N VAL A 28 9.22 -3.65 7.83
CA VAL A 28 7.88 -4.20 7.76
C VAL A 28 7.60 -4.65 6.33
N LEU A 29 7.28 -5.93 6.16
CA LEU A 29 7.10 -6.57 4.85
C LEU A 29 5.63 -6.94 4.64
N PRO A 30 4.87 -6.19 3.83
CA PRO A 30 3.55 -6.63 3.38
C PRO A 30 3.68 -7.81 2.41
N ASP A 31 2.61 -8.59 2.26
CA ASP A 31 2.57 -9.74 1.36
C ASP A 31 2.87 -9.37 -0.09
N ILE A 32 2.45 -8.18 -0.55
CA ILE A 32 2.76 -7.67 -1.88
C ILE A 32 4.28 -7.57 -2.13
N ALA A 33 5.08 -7.22 -1.11
CA ALA A 33 6.54 -7.18 -1.20
C ALA A 33 7.14 -8.56 -1.47
N GLY A 34 6.58 -9.57 -0.81
CA GLY A 34 6.94 -10.96 -1.06
C GLY A 34 6.57 -11.38 -2.47
N MET A 35 5.33 -11.09 -2.91
CA MET A 35 4.84 -11.45 -4.24
C MET A 35 5.70 -10.87 -5.36
N GLU A 36 6.19 -9.64 -5.20
CA GLU A 36 7.06 -9.02 -6.21
C GLU A 36 8.40 -9.73 -6.38
N ALA A 37 8.97 -10.26 -5.29
CA ALA A 37 10.22 -11.03 -5.34
C ALA A 37 10.06 -12.38 -6.07
N TYR A 38 8.83 -12.85 -6.32
CA TYR A 38 8.55 -14.05 -7.10
C TYR A 38 8.40 -13.81 -8.61
N LYS A 39 8.43 -12.55 -9.08
CA LYS A 39 8.36 -12.25 -10.53
C LYS A 39 9.64 -12.71 -11.23
N GLY A 40 9.55 -13.17 -12.48
CA GLY A 40 10.72 -13.50 -13.31
C GLY A 40 11.44 -14.76 -12.87
N ASP A 41 12.70 -14.64 -12.42
CA ASP A 41 13.49 -15.73 -11.81
C ASP A 41 13.31 -15.68 -10.28
N PRO A 42 12.36 -16.43 -9.71
CA PRO A 42 11.98 -16.28 -8.30
C PRO A 42 13.11 -16.73 -7.35
N VAL A 43 13.90 -17.74 -7.70
CA VAL A 43 14.97 -18.23 -6.82
C VAL A 43 16.04 -17.15 -6.67
N ARG A 44 16.53 -16.62 -7.79
CA ARG A 44 17.51 -15.53 -7.81
C ARG A 44 16.96 -14.26 -7.17
N ASN A 45 15.73 -13.88 -7.50
CA ASN A 45 15.14 -12.64 -7.01
C ASN A 45 14.89 -12.67 -5.51
N LEU A 46 14.44 -13.79 -4.94
CA LEU A 46 14.30 -13.95 -3.49
C LEU A 46 15.66 -13.89 -2.78
N GLU A 47 16.68 -14.55 -3.33
CA GLU A 47 18.03 -14.55 -2.75
C GLU A 47 18.59 -13.12 -2.64
N LEU A 48 18.50 -12.36 -3.74
CA LEU A 48 19.00 -10.98 -3.80
C LEU A 48 18.15 -10.02 -2.96
N SER A 49 16.83 -10.15 -3.02
CA SER A 49 15.90 -9.27 -2.30
C SER A 49 16.07 -9.36 -0.78
N TYR A 50 16.32 -10.55 -0.25
CA TYR A 50 16.43 -10.74 1.18
C TYR A 50 17.87 -10.75 1.71
N GLU A 51 18.86 -10.47 0.87
CA GLU A 51 20.27 -10.52 1.23
C GLU A 51 20.64 -9.56 2.38
N ILE A 52 20.07 -8.35 2.39
CA ILE A 52 20.30 -7.40 3.48
C ILE A 52 19.50 -7.82 4.72
N LEU A 53 18.23 -8.16 4.53
CA LEU A 53 17.28 -8.44 5.61
C LEU A 53 17.68 -9.67 6.44
N HIS A 54 18.25 -10.71 5.81
CA HIS A 54 18.67 -11.92 6.54
C HIS A 54 19.77 -11.65 7.58
N ARG A 55 20.54 -10.57 7.44
CA ARG A 55 21.60 -10.17 8.38
C ARG A 55 21.01 -9.53 9.64
N PHE A 56 19.75 -9.11 9.59
CA PHE A 56 19.02 -8.46 10.68
C PHE A 56 17.68 -9.16 10.98
N PRO A 57 17.65 -10.49 11.22
CA PRO A 57 16.40 -11.25 11.26
C PRO A 57 15.47 -10.82 12.40
N ARG A 58 16.01 -10.27 13.50
CA ARG A 58 15.23 -9.72 14.62
C ARG A 58 14.59 -8.36 14.32
N GLN A 59 14.96 -7.75 13.20
CA GLN A 59 14.46 -6.45 12.73
C GLN A 59 13.55 -6.60 11.52
N VAL A 60 13.09 -7.82 11.21
CA VAL A 60 12.12 -8.09 10.14
C VAL A 60 10.78 -8.41 10.77
N LEU A 61 9.71 -7.83 10.22
CA LEU A 61 8.34 -8.06 10.62
C LEU A 61 7.53 -8.36 9.35
N ILE A 62 6.95 -9.55 9.26
CA ILE A 62 6.14 -9.98 8.13
C ILE A 62 4.67 -9.76 8.47
N LEU A 63 3.92 -9.13 7.56
CA LEU A 63 2.48 -8.94 7.71
C LEU A 63 1.71 -10.15 7.21
N ARG A 64 0.53 -10.36 7.79
CA ARG A 64 -0.45 -11.34 7.30
C ARG A 64 -0.90 -10.95 5.89
N GLY A 65 -1.39 -11.94 5.15
CA GLY A 65 -1.94 -11.71 3.81
C GLY A 65 -3.03 -10.63 3.80
N THR A 66 -3.03 -9.79 2.77
CA THR A 66 -3.91 -8.63 2.60
C THR A 66 -5.38 -8.99 2.80
N ARG A 67 -5.84 -10.14 2.27
CA ARG A 67 -7.23 -10.60 2.45
C ARG A 67 -7.57 -10.86 3.92
N ILE A 68 -6.66 -11.47 4.68
CA ILE A 68 -6.84 -11.70 6.13
C ILE A 68 -6.94 -10.36 6.84
N ILE A 69 -6.06 -9.42 6.48
CA ILE A 69 -6.06 -8.05 7.02
C ILE A 69 -7.40 -7.37 6.74
N ILE A 70 -7.87 -7.35 5.50
CA ILE A 70 -9.14 -6.69 5.15
C ILE A 70 -10.34 -7.28 5.91
N LYS A 71 -10.41 -8.62 6.04
CA LYS A 71 -11.51 -9.31 6.77
C LYS A 71 -11.60 -8.91 8.23
N THR A 72 -10.44 -8.77 8.87
CA THR A 72 -10.35 -8.86 10.34
C THR A 72 -9.89 -7.55 10.98
N ALA A 73 -9.35 -6.61 10.20
CA ALA A 73 -8.84 -5.31 10.64
C ALA A 73 -9.96 -4.33 11.03
N ALA A 74 -10.95 -4.82 11.77
CA ALA A 74 -11.94 -4.02 12.46
C ALA A 74 -11.36 -3.53 13.81
N ASP A 75 -11.10 -2.23 13.89
CA ASP A 75 -11.32 -1.43 15.11
C ASP A 75 -10.63 -1.86 16.43
N THR A 76 -9.44 -2.47 16.37
CA THR A 76 -8.69 -2.80 17.60
C THR A 76 -7.66 -1.73 17.96
N LYS A 77 -7.58 -1.38 19.26
CA LYS A 77 -6.57 -0.46 19.85
C LYS A 77 -5.11 -0.83 19.52
N ASN A 78 -4.83 -2.05 19.05
CA ASN A 78 -3.50 -2.57 18.71
C ASN A 78 -3.43 -3.10 17.26
N HIS A 79 -4.04 -2.36 16.33
CA HIS A 79 -4.19 -2.74 14.91
C HIS A 79 -2.91 -3.27 14.25
N THR A 80 -1.78 -2.59 14.45
CA THR A 80 -0.48 -2.95 13.87
C THR A 80 0.07 -4.27 14.40
N ARG A 81 -0.13 -4.58 15.68
CA ARG A 81 0.30 -5.85 16.29
C ARG A 81 -0.47 -7.03 15.71
N TRP A 82 -1.75 -6.81 15.38
CA TRP A 82 -2.60 -7.85 14.82
C TRP A 82 -2.25 -8.13 13.34
N MET A 83 -1.85 -7.11 12.59
CA MET A 83 -1.41 -7.27 11.20
C MET A 83 -0.16 -8.14 11.05
N VAL A 84 0.61 -8.35 12.13
CA VAL A 84 1.82 -9.19 12.11
C VAL A 84 1.47 -10.67 11.98
N ASP A 85 2.13 -11.33 11.03
CA ASP A 85 2.23 -12.78 10.98
C ASP A 85 3.39 -13.22 11.87
N LYS A 86 3.07 -13.68 13.08
CA LYS A 86 4.08 -14.06 14.08
C LYS A 86 4.87 -15.29 13.65
N GLU A 87 4.24 -16.21 12.95
CA GLU A 87 4.86 -17.47 12.53
C GLU A 87 5.86 -17.19 11.41
N GLN A 88 5.45 -16.48 10.37
CA GLN A 88 6.36 -16.10 9.28
C GLN A 88 7.48 -15.19 9.79
N THR A 89 7.17 -14.23 10.67
CA THR A 89 8.18 -13.35 11.28
C THR A 89 9.24 -14.15 12.03
N ALA A 90 8.84 -15.13 12.85
CA ALA A 90 9.79 -16.00 13.56
C ALA A 90 10.55 -16.93 12.61
N GLY A 91 9.90 -17.39 11.54
CA GLY A 91 10.46 -18.30 10.54
C GLY A 91 11.36 -17.64 9.49
N PHE A 92 11.44 -16.30 9.43
CA PHE A 92 12.13 -15.59 8.35
C PHE A 92 13.59 -16.04 8.13
N ALA A 93 14.35 -16.22 9.22
CA ALA A 93 15.75 -16.67 9.11
C ALA A 93 15.89 -18.08 8.52
N GLN A 94 14.93 -18.98 8.82
CA GLN A 94 14.88 -20.32 8.25
C GLN A 94 14.46 -20.28 6.78
N PHE A 95 13.45 -19.47 6.46
CA PHE A 95 13.01 -19.24 5.09
C PHE A 95 14.18 -18.78 4.20
N TYR A 96 14.97 -17.79 4.63
CA TYR A 96 16.13 -17.35 3.83
C TYR A 96 17.17 -18.45 3.61
N ARG A 97 17.42 -19.31 4.62
CA ARG A 97 18.31 -20.46 4.45
C ARG A 97 17.79 -21.45 3.39
N GLN A 98 16.48 -21.68 3.35
CA GLN A 98 15.84 -22.52 2.32
C GLN A 98 16.00 -21.91 0.92
N ILE A 99 15.90 -20.58 0.79
CA ILE A 99 16.19 -19.89 -0.48
C ILE A 99 17.65 -20.06 -0.89
N LYS A 100 18.60 -19.98 0.05
CA LYS A 100 20.03 -20.25 -0.24
C LYS A 100 20.28 -21.68 -0.71
N VAL A 101 19.56 -22.65 -0.16
CA VAL A 101 19.62 -24.05 -0.61
C VAL A 101 19.07 -24.18 -2.04
N ALA A 102 17.93 -23.55 -2.34
CA ALA A 102 17.39 -23.50 -3.71
C ALA A 102 18.38 -22.85 -4.70
N ALA A 103 18.98 -21.72 -4.33
CA ALA A 103 19.98 -21.01 -5.14
C ALA A 103 21.26 -21.85 -5.37
N GLY A 104 21.54 -22.80 -4.48
CA GLY A 104 22.61 -23.79 -4.63
C GLY A 104 22.28 -24.94 -5.58
N GLY A 105 21.09 -24.96 -6.20
CA GLY A 105 20.67 -25.99 -7.16
C GLY A 105 19.83 -27.13 -6.56
N ASP A 106 19.35 -27.00 -5.32
CA ASP A 106 18.51 -28.05 -4.72
C ASP A 106 17.11 -28.07 -5.34
N GLU A 107 16.85 -29.13 -6.09
CA GLU A 107 15.64 -29.36 -6.86
C GLU A 107 14.33 -29.33 -6.05
N PRO A 108 14.21 -30.03 -4.90
CA PRO A 108 13.04 -29.89 -4.02
C PRO A 108 12.73 -28.45 -3.61
N HIS A 109 13.74 -27.67 -3.23
CA HIS A 109 13.54 -26.29 -2.79
C HIS A 109 13.22 -25.35 -3.97
N ILE A 110 13.84 -25.57 -5.13
CA ILE A 110 13.51 -24.85 -6.38
C ILE A 110 12.02 -25.06 -6.72
N ARG A 111 11.55 -26.31 -6.70
CA ARG A 111 10.12 -26.61 -6.95
C ARG A 111 9.18 -25.99 -5.93
N ALA A 112 9.59 -25.90 -4.66
CA ALA A 112 8.80 -25.21 -3.65
C ALA A 112 8.65 -23.72 -3.96
N VAL A 113 9.75 -23.05 -4.32
CA VAL A 113 9.75 -21.64 -4.74
C VAL A 113 8.88 -21.42 -5.98
N GLN A 114 9.01 -22.27 -7.00
CA GLN A 114 8.25 -22.17 -8.24
C GLN A 114 6.74 -22.32 -8.02
N ARG A 115 6.30 -23.22 -7.14
CA ARG A 115 4.86 -23.37 -6.81
C ARG A 115 4.28 -22.08 -6.24
N THR A 116 4.98 -21.44 -5.30
CA THR A 116 4.54 -20.14 -4.76
C THR A 116 4.62 -19.02 -5.80
N ALA A 117 5.59 -19.09 -6.72
CA ALA A 117 5.70 -18.12 -7.81
C ALA A 117 4.48 -18.13 -8.73
N MET A 118 3.91 -19.32 -9.00
CA MET A 118 2.68 -19.44 -9.80
C MET A 118 1.51 -18.69 -9.17
N ASP A 119 1.32 -18.81 -7.85
CA ASP A 119 0.26 -18.09 -7.13
C ASP A 119 0.44 -16.56 -7.21
N ALA A 120 1.69 -16.09 -7.15
CA ALA A 120 2.02 -14.67 -7.26
C ALA A 120 1.78 -14.14 -8.69
N ILE A 121 2.16 -14.90 -9.72
CA ILE A 121 1.89 -14.56 -11.13
C ILE A 121 0.39 -14.47 -11.37
N ASP A 122 -0.38 -15.47 -10.94
CA ASP A 122 -1.83 -15.49 -11.05
C ASP A 122 -2.49 -14.29 -10.35
N HIS A 123 -1.92 -13.87 -9.22
CA HIS A 123 -2.38 -12.67 -8.51
C HIS A 123 -2.17 -11.40 -9.34
N PHE A 124 -0.95 -11.15 -9.84
CA PHE A 124 -0.68 -9.96 -10.65
C PHE A 124 -1.44 -9.96 -11.98
N ASP A 125 -1.70 -11.14 -12.55
CA ASP A 125 -2.49 -11.30 -13.76
C ASP A 125 -3.98 -10.99 -13.57
N ARG A 126 -4.52 -11.25 -12.37
CA ARG A 126 -5.85 -10.78 -11.99
C ARG A 126 -5.86 -9.26 -11.81
N VAL A 127 -4.93 -8.72 -11.02
CA VAL A 127 -4.81 -7.27 -10.81
C VAL A 127 -4.70 -6.52 -12.14
N ARG A 128 -3.87 -6.98 -13.07
CA ARG A 128 -3.69 -6.37 -14.40
C ARG A 128 -4.97 -6.35 -15.25
N ARG A 129 -5.85 -7.34 -15.09
CA ARG A 129 -7.17 -7.36 -15.75
C ARG A 129 -8.15 -6.42 -15.06
N ASP A 130 -8.14 -6.40 -13.73
CA ASP A 130 -9.06 -5.59 -12.93
C ASP A 130 -8.79 -4.08 -13.06
N VAL A 131 -7.57 -3.68 -13.42
CA VAL A 131 -7.20 -2.26 -13.65
C VAL A 131 -7.54 -1.71 -15.03
N ALA A 132 -8.14 -2.52 -15.92
CA ALA A 132 -8.43 -2.11 -17.29
C ALA A 132 -9.40 -0.92 -17.38
N ASP A 133 -10.32 -0.79 -16.41
CA ASP A 133 -11.33 0.28 -16.38
C ASP A 133 -10.85 1.56 -15.68
N LEU A 134 -9.63 1.57 -15.11
CA LEU A 134 -9.10 2.74 -14.40
C LEU A 134 -8.98 4.02 -15.26
N PRO A 135 -8.57 3.97 -16.55
CA PRO A 135 -8.51 5.17 -17.37
C PRO A 135 -9.86 5.87 -17.51
N THR A 136 -10.94 5.12 -17.72
CA THR A 136 -12.30 5.67 -17.80
C THR A 136 -12.71 6.33 -16.48
N ALA A 137 -12.39 5.69 -15.35
CA ALA A 137 -12.64 6.29 -14.03
C ALA A 137 -11.85 7.59 -13.84
N TYR A 138 -10.60 7.66 -14.31
CA TYR A 138 -9.76 8.85 -14.25
C TYR A 138 -10.32 10.01 -15.08
N GLU A 139 -10.85 9.74 -16.27
CA GLU A 139 -11.51 10.77 -17.10
C GLU A 139 -12.74 11.35 -16.40
N GLY A 140 -13.58 10.48 -15.82
CA GLY A 140 -14.73 10.90 -15.02
C GLY A 140 -14.32 11.80 -13.84
N MET A 141 -13.30 11.40 -13.09
CA MET A 141 -12.78 12.19 -11.96
C MET A 141 -12.14 13.52 -12.39
N ALA A 142 -11.49 13.58 -13.56
CA ALA A 142 -10.85 14.79 -14.05
C ALA A 142 -11.85 15.91 -14.28
N SER A 143 -13.07 15.57 -14.73
CA SER A 143 -14.15 16.53 -14.99
C SER A 143 -14.61 17.29 -13.74
N ILE A 144 -14.34 16.76 -12.55
CA ILE A 144 -14.73 17.37 -11.26
C ILE A 144 -13.87 18.60 -10.97
N TYR A 145 -12.64 18.65 -11.47
CA TYR A 145 -11.64 19.65 -11.11
C TYR A 145 -11.56 20.79 -12.13
N THR A 146 -11.86 22.00 -11.67
CA THR A 146 -11.72 23.22 -12.48
C THR A 146 -10.25 23.55 -12.71
N GLU A 147 -9.95 24.40 -13.70
CA GLU A 147 -8.57 24.89 -13.88
C GLU A 147 -8.03 25.62 -12.65
N ALA A 148 -8.89 26.34 -11.91
CA ALA A 148 -8.53 27.02 -10.69
C ALA A 148 -8.13 26.01 -9.60
N ASP A 149 -8.90 24.93 -9.46
CA ASP A 149 -8.55 23.83 -8.56
C ASP A 149 -7.20 23.22 -8.94
N GLN A 150 -6.97 22.94 -10.23
CA GLN A 150 -5.71 22.37 -10.71
C GLN A 150 -4.52 23.30 -10.47
N ARG A 151 -4.67 24.61 -10.71
CA ARG A 151 -3.64 25.61 -10.40
C ARG A 151 -3.28 25.57 -8.92
N GLN A 152 -4.27 25.47 -8.04
CA GLN A 152 -4.02 25.37 -6.61
C GLN A 152 -3.38 24.04 -6.23
N LEU A 153 -3.85 22.91 -6.77
CA LEU A 153 -3.28 21.59 -6.52
C LEU A 153 -1.79 21.51 -6.94
N ARG A 154 -1.39 22.22 -8.00
CA ARG A 154 0.04 22.34 -8.41
C ARG A 154 0.91 23.05 -7.38
N LEU A 155 0.34 23.89 -6.50
CA LEU A 155 1.06 24.52 -5.40
C LEU A 155 1.30 23.56 -4.22
N GLY A 156 0.69 22.37 -4.25
CA GLY A 156 0.75 21.34 -3.21
C GLY A 156 -0.47 21.35 -2.28
N LEU A 157 -0.82 20.17 -1.77
CA LEU A 157 -1.98 19.99 -0.87
C LEU A 157 -1.84 20.76 0.45
N ASP A 158 -0.62 20.99 0.93
CA ASP A 158 -0.37 21.82 2.12
C ASP A 158 -0.87 23.26 1.98
N ARG A 159 -1.02 23.74 0.73
CA ARG A 159 -1.51 25.08 0.40
C ARG A 159 -2.97 25.08 -0.09
N ALA A 160 -3.67 23.95 0.03
CA ALA A 160 -5.07 23.84 -0.36
C ALA A 160 -5.96 24.72 0.55
N THR A 161 -6.83 25.52 -0.08
CA THR A 161 -7.83 26.33 0.60
C THR A 161 -8.96 25.47 1.15
N GLY A 162 -9.79 26.02 2.05
CA GLY A 162 -10.96 25.34 2.59
C GLY A 162 -11.87 24.72 1.52
N PRO A 163 -12.28 25.45 0.46
CA PRO A 163 -13.11 24.89 -0.60
C PRO A 163 -12.47 23.68 -1.32
N LEU A 164 -11.20 23.79 -1.72
CA LEU A 164 -10.49 22.69 -2.39
C LEU A 164 -10.28 21.51 -1.43
N ARG A 165 -9.91 21.77 -0.18
CA ARG A 165 -9.77 20.75 0.87
C ARG A 165 -11.06 19.97 1.03
N ASN A 166 -12.20 20.66 1.16
CA ASN A 166 -13.51 20.01 1.31
C ASN A 166 -13.87 19.16 0.09
N LYS A 167 -13.54 19.64 -1.11
CA LYS A 167 -13.75 18.91 -2.37
C LYS A 167 -12.92 17.62 -2.43
N VAL A 168 -11.62 17.70 -2.11
CA VAL A 168 -10.71 16.55 -2.05
C VAL A 168 -11.18 15.54 -1.00
N VAL A 169 -11.47 15.99 0.22
CA VAL A 169 -11.94 15.12 1.32
C VAL A 169 -13.24 14.42 0.92
N ARG A 170 -14.23 15.15 0.37
CA ARG A 170 -15.50 14.57 -0.04
C ARG A 170 -15.32 13.44 -1.05
N GLN A 171 -14.59 13.71 -2.14
CA GLN A 171 -14.34 12.71 -3.19
C GLN A 171 -13.61 11.48 -2.67
N MET A 172 -12.61 11.72 -1.83
CA MET A 172 -11.86 10.66 -1.19
C MET A 172 -12.75 9.80 -0.27
N LEU A 173 -13.67 10.40 0.49
CA LEU A 173 -14.61 9.68 1.35
C LEU A 173 -15.64 8.88 0.54
N GLU A 174 -16.14 9.44 -0.56
CA GLU A 174 -17.03 8.75 -1.50
C GLU A 174 -16.35 7.50 -2.08
N LEU A 175 -15.10 7.61 -2.52
CA LEU A 175 -14.30 6.48 -3.02
C LEU A 175 -13.99 5.44 -1.95
N ALA A 176 -13.61 5.88 -0.75
CA ALA A 176 -13.36 4.99 0.38
C ALA A 176 -14.63 4.19 0.75
N ALA A 177 -15.79 4.85 0.79
CA ALA A 177 -17.06 4.21 1.06
C ALA A 177 -17.47 3.22 -0.05
N PHE A 178 -17.31 3.60 -1.32
CA PHE A 178 -17.55 2.72 -2.45
C PHE A 178 -16.69 1.45 -2.38
N SER A 179 -15.38 1.62 -2.16
CA SER A 179 -14.41 0.53 -2.01
C SER A 179 -14.80 -0.42 -0.88
N LEU A 180 -15.13 0.11 0.30
CA LEU A 180 -15.56 -0.70 1.44
C LEU A 180 -16.87 -1.46 1.17
N ARG A 181 -17.85 -0.84 0.49
CA ARG A 181 -19.14 -1.48 0.16
C ARG A 181 -19.00 -2.59 -0.88
N LYS A 182 -18.08 -2.43 -1.84
CA LYS A 182 -17.89 -3.38 -2.95
C LYS A 182 -16.89 -4.49 -2.64
N HIS A 183 -16.06 -4.34 -1.61
CA HIS A 183 -15.00 -5.31 -1.34
C HIS A 183 -15.58 -6.64 -0.78
N PRO A 184 -15.32 -7.79 -1.43
CA PRO A 184 -15.96 -9.06 -1.10
C PRO A 184 -15.62 -9.58 0.30
N ASP A 185 -14.45 -9.20 0.81
CA ASP A 185 -13.98 -9.61 2.13
C ASP A 185 -14.35 -8.61 3.27
N VAL A 186 -15.04 -7.50 2.98
CA VAL A 186 -15.50 -6.55 4.02
C VAL A 186 -16.85 -7.00 4.57
N GLN A 187 -16.87 -7.57 5.78
CA GLN A 187 -18.09 -8.11 6.38
C GLN A 187 -18.89 -7.10 7.22
N ASN A 188 -18.20 -6.15 7.88
CA ASN A 188 -18.82 -5.19 8.79
C ASN A 188 -18.50 -3.77 8.37
N PHE A 189 -19.46 -3.01 7.85
CA PHE A 189 -19.22 -1.61 7.49
C PHE A 189 -19.13 -0.73 8.75
N PRO A 190 -18.06 0.09 8.93
CA PRO A 190 -17.96 0.98 10.09
C PRO A 190 -19.09 2.02 10.10
N ARG A 191 -19.69 2.25 11.28
CA ARG A 191 -20.74 3.28 11.44
C ARG A 191 -20.20 4.70 11.54
N GLN A 192 -18.92 4.84 11.87
CA GLN A 192 -18.23 6.12 12.04
C GLN A 192 -17.19 6.29 10.94
N LEU A 193 -17.08 7.53 10.44
CA LEU A 193 -16.18 7.91 9.38
C LEU A 193 -14.71 7.60 9.70
N ASP A 194 -14.28 7.94 10.91
CA ASP A 194 -12.91 7.68 11.38
C ASP A 194 -12.59 6.18 11.35
N GLY A 195 -13.57 5.33 11.73
CA GLY A 195 -13.43 3.88 11.66
C GLY A 195 -13.38 3.34 10.22
N ALA A 196 -14.07 4.01 9.28
CA ALA A 196 -14.05 3.68 7.85
C ALA A 196 -12.70 4.01 7.21
N VAL A 197 -12.20 5.23 7.41
CA VAL A 197 -10.94 5.71 6.84
C VAL A 197 -9.72 4.96 7.42
N ARG A 198 -9.84 4.40 8.63
CA ARG A 198 -8.80 3.54 9.23
C ARG A 198 -8.70 2.15 8.60
N ARG A 199 -9.60 1.75 7.69
CA ARG A 199 -9.55 0.42 7.06
C ARG A 199 -8.63 0.41 5.85
N LEU A 200 -7.95 -0.73 5.65
CA LEU A 200 -6.98 -0.86 4.56
C LEU A 200 -7.57 -0.58 3.18
N PRO A 201 -8.77 -1.08 2.79
CA PRO A 201 -9.36 -0.76 1.50
C PRO A 201 -9.63 0.75 1.32
N ALA A 202 -10.03 1.43 2.40
CA ALA A 202 -10.21 2.88 2.36
C ALA A 202 -8.87 3.56 2.12
N ARG A 203 -7.84 3.30 2.94
CA ARG A 203 -6.51 3.92 2.79
C ARG A 203 -5.87 3.64 1.43
N TYR A 204 -6.09 2.45 0.89
CA TYR A 204 -5.70 2.07 -0.48
C TYR A 204 -6.43 2.91 -1.54
N SER A 205 -7.75 3.09 -1.43
CA SER A 205 -8.51 3.95 -2.36
C SER A 205 -8.10 5.42 -2.26
N ILE A 206 -7.78 5.91 -1.06
CA ILE A 206 -7.23 7.25 -0.85
C ILE A 206 -5.89 7.41 -1.59
N ALA A 207 -4.98 6.45 -1.46
CA ALA A 207 -3.70 6.48 -2.14
C ALA A 207 -3.87 6.51 -3.67
N ASN A 208 -4.72 5.64 -4.23
CA ASN A 208 -5.02 5.64 -5.67
C ASN A 208 -5.61 6.97 -6.15
N TYR A 209 -6.52 7.55 -5.38
CA TYR A 209 -7.10 8.85 -5.71
C TYR A 209 -6.06 9.96 -5.77
N LEU A 210 -5.12 9.99 -4.82
CA LEU A 210 -4.07 11.01 -4.79
C LEU A 210 -3.00 10.79 -5.87
N LEU A 211 -2.71 9.52 -6.22
CA LEU A 211 -1.93 9.21 -7.41
C LEU A 211 -2.62 9.74 -8.67
N PHE A 212 -3.93 9.53 -8.80
CA PHE A 212 -4.73 10.08 -9.89
C PHE A 212 -4.59 11.60 -9.95
N ILE A 213 -4.75 12.33 -8.84
CA ILE A 213 -4.58 13.78 -8.81
C ILE A 213 -3.19 14.16 -9.36
N ARG A 214 -2.11 13.49 -8.94
CA ARG A 214 -0.78 13.79 -9.47
C ARG A 214 -0.66 13.54 -10.98
N LYS A 215 -1.20 12.41 -11.46
CA LYS A 215 -1.24 12.09 -12.90
C LYS A 215 -2.12 13.04 -13.70
N LEU A 216 -3.18 13.58 -13.11
CA LEU A 216 -3.99 14.63 -13.69
C LEU A 216 -3.16 15.90 -13.90
N LEU A 217 -2.43 16.34 -12.86
CA LEU A 217 -1.64 17.58 -12.90
C LEU A 217 -0.45 17.53 -13.85
N SER A 218 0.13 16.35 -14.06
CA SER A 218 1.24 16.12 -15.01
C SER A 218 0.79 15.80 -16.44
N GLY A 219 -0.53 15.66 -16.68
CA GLY A 219 -1.08 15.22 -17.96
C GLY A 219 -0.91 13.72 -18.24
N GLY A 220 -0.32 12.96 -17.33
CA GLY A 220 -0.04 11.53 -17.46
C GLY A 220 -1.26 10.60 -17.34
N HIS A 221 -2.46 11.12 -17.10
CA HIS A 221 -3.68 10.31 -16.97
C HIS A 221 -4.18 9.69 -18.29
N ARG A 222 -3.70 10.16 -19.46
CA ARG A 222 -4.27 9.81 -20.78
C ARG A 222 -3.54 8.71 -21.58
N SER A 223 -2.43 8.17 -21.09
CA SER A 223 -1.57 7.28 -21.91
C SER A 223 -0.90 6.14 -21.15
N VAL A 224 -1.44 5.72 -19.99
CA VAL A 224 -0.83 4.69 -19.16
C VAL A 224 -1.26 3.29 -19.61
N GLY A 225 -0.30 2.45 -20.01
CA GLY A 225 -0.55 1.04 -20.30
C GLY A 225 -0.92 0.23 -19.04
N SER A 226 -1.68 -0.86 -19.22
CA SER A 226 -2.18 -1.71 -18.11
C SER A 226 -1.09 -2.30 -17.21
N ALA A 227 0.10 -2.57 -17.75
CA ALA A 227 1.24 -3.04 -16.96
C ALA A 227 1.74 -1.97 -15.97
N HIS A 228 1.77 -0.71 -16.38
CA HIS A 228 2.14 0.39 -15.49
C HIS A 228 1.06 0.65 -14.45
N LEU A 229 -0.22 0.54 -14.82
CA LEU A 229 -1.35 0.62 -13.87
C LEU A 229 -1.32 -0.51 -12.82
N ALA A 230 -0.94 -1.72 -13.21
CA ALA A 230 -0.78 -2.82 -12.26
C ALA A 230 0.38 -2.56 -11.27
N SER A 231 1.47 -1.94 -11.73
CA SER A 231 2.56 -1.47 -10.87
C SER A 231 2.09 -0.39 -9.90
N ASP A 232 1.36 0.61 -10.40
CA ASP A 232 0.78 1.67 -9.58
C ASP A 232 -0.08 1.10 -8.44
N VAL A 233 -0.88 0.06 -8.73
CA VAL A 233 -1.71 -0.61 -7.73
C VAL A 233 -0.87 -1.24 -6.62
N ALA A 234 0.23 -1.92 -6.96
CA ALA A 234 1.15 -2.47 -5.97
C ALA A 234 1.76 -1.34 -5.11
N ASP A 235 2.21 -0.25 -5.74
CA ASP A 235 2.75 0.93 -5.07
C ASP A 235 1.77 1.53 -4.05
N MET A 236 0.50 1.66 -4.44
CA MET A 236 -0.55 2.20 -3.56
C MET A 236 -0.84 1.29 -2.36
N MET A 237 -0.63 -0.03 -2.48
CA MET A 237 -0.71 -0.94 -1.34
C MET A 237 0.41 -0.69 -0.33
N TYR A 238 1.65 -0.46 -0.78
CA TYR A 238 2.74 -0.08 0.14
C TYR A 238 2.44 1.20 0.88
N ILE A 239 1.93 2.22 0.18
CA ILE A 239 1.51 3.48 0.78
C ILE A 239 0.43 3.23 1.83
N ALA A 240 -0.62 2.49 1.47
CA ALA A 240 -1.71 2.18 2.38
C ALA A 240 -1.20 1.49 3.65
N TYR A 241 -0.32 0.49 3.54
CA TYR A 241 0.31 -0.13 4.71
C TYR A 241 1.17 0.86 5.51
N ALA A 242 1.98 1.69 4.84
CA ALA A 242 2.89 2.62 5.49
C ALA A 242 2.18 3.64 6.39
N THR A 243 0.90 3.96 6.11
CA THR A 243 0.09 4.83 6.98
C THR A 243 -0.23 4.22 8.37
N TYR A 244 -0.05 2.91 8.56
CA TYR A 244 -0.20 2.25 9.86
C TYR A 244 1.11 2.19 10.65
N PHE A 245 2.23 2.50 10.01
CA PHE A 245 3.57 2.38 10.58
C PHE A 245 4.28 3.74 10.55
N ASP A 246 5.55 3.77 10.95
CA ASP A 246 6.32 5.01 11.14
C ASP A 246 6.94 5.55 9.84
N GLY A 247 6.60 4.98 8.68
CA GLY A 247 7.15 5.42 7.40
C GLY A 247 7.12 4.40 6.27
N LEU A 248 7.50 4.87 5.08
CA LEU A 248 7.76 4.10 3.88
C LEU A 248 9.23 4.26 3.48
N LEU A 249 9.85 3.18 2.99
CA LEU A 249 11.14 3.21 2.30
C LEU A 249 10.93 2.71 0.87
N SER A 250 10.97 3.64 -0.09
CA SER A 250 10.83 3.38 -1.53
C SER A 250 11.82 4.24 -2.31
N LYS A 251 12.33 3.74 -3.44
CA LYS A 251 13.19 4.51 -4.35
C LYS A 251 12.37 5.39 -5.30
N GLU A 252 11.08 5.12 -5.44
CA GLU A 252 10.23 5.82 -6.39
C GLU A 252 9.79 7.18 -5.85
N LYS A 253 10.16 8.24 -6.56
CA LYS A 253 9.84 9.62 -6.16
C LYS A 253 8.32 9.84 -6.07
N MET A 254 7.58 9.34 -7.06
CA MET A 254 6.11 9.47 -7.11
C MET A 254 5.45 8.78 -5.90
N VAL A 255 5.92 7.59 -5.52
CA VAL A 255 5.38 6.83 -4.38
C VAL A 255 5.59 7.60 -3.07
N ASN A 256 6.81 8.12 -2.84
CA ASN A 256 7.11 8.94 -1.66
C ASN A 256 6.33 10.26 -1.63
N GLU A 257 6.03 10.82 -2.80
CA GLU A 257 5.21 12.02 -2.96
C GLU A 257 3.73 11.77 -2.65
N VAL A 258 3.15 10.68 -3.15
CA VAL A 258 1.78 10.28 -2.84
C VAL A 258 1.65 9.89 -1.37
N TYR A 259 2.66 9.23 -0.78
CA TYR A 259 2.64 8.89 0.64
C TYR A 259 2.50 10.15 1.52
N ARG A 260 3.25 11.21 1.22
CA ARG A 260 3.14 12.49 1.93
C ARG A 260 1.76 13.13 1.76
N ASP A 261 1.20 13.07 0.55
CA ASP A 261 -0.15 13.57 0.30
C ASP A 261 -1.19 12.79 1.11
N VAL A 262 -1.07 11.45 1.19
CA VAL A 262 -1.97 10.61 1.99
C VAL A 262 -1.91 11.02 3.46
N LEU A 263 -0.70 11.18 4.03
CA LEU A 263 -0.57 11.65 5.42
C LEU A 263 -1.19 13.03 5.63
N THR A 264 -0.99 13.94 4.67
CA THR A 264 -1.56 15.29 4.70
C THR A 264 -3.08 15.25 4.74
N VAL A 265 -3.71 14.48 3.84
CA VAL A 265 -5.18 14.39 3.76
C VAL A 265 -5.76 13.64 4.95
N LEU A 266 -5.14 12.55 5.42
CA LEU A 266 -5.55 11.86 6.64
C LEU A 266 -5.52 12.81 7.84
N SER A 267 -4.53 13.70 7.93
CA SER A 267 -4.46 14.72 8.99
C SER A 267 -5.60 15.74 8.95
N TRP A 268 -6.33 15.88 7.85
CA TRP A 268 -7.51 16.75 7.77
C TRP A 268 -8.76 16.10 8.38
N ILE A 269 -8.77 14.78 8.46
CA ILE A 269 -9.90 13.97 8.94
C ILE A 269 -9.68 13.59 10.40
N GLU A 270 -8.44 13.20 10.73
CA GLU A 270 -8.06 12.68 12.05
C GLU A 270 -7.80 13.80 13.09
N GLN A 271 -8.13 15.07 12.81
CA GLN A 271 -7.97 16.15 13.78
C GLN A 271 -8.91 15.98 14.99
N PRO A 272 -8.45 16.26 16.22
CA PRO A 272 -9.24 16.13 17.45
C PRO A 272 -10.30 17.24 17.63
N SER A 273 -10.90 17.74 16.54
CA SER A 273 -11.95 18.75 16.60
C SER A 273 -13.31 18.11 16.84
N LYS A 274 -13.57 17.74 18.10
CA LYS A 274 -14.85 17.17 18.62
C LYS A 274 -15.27 15.85 17.93
N PRO A 275 -16.05 14.97 18.59
CA PRO A 275 -16.64 13.83 17.90
C PRO A 275 -17.49 14.38 16.74
N SER A 276 -17.03 14.18 15.51
CA SER A 276 -17.81 14.51 14.33
C SER A 276 -19.07 13.65 14.40
N ARG A 277 -20.22 14.28 14.64
CA ARG A 277 -21.54 13.64 14.55
C ARG A 277 -21.93 13.38 13.09
N LEU A 278 -20.95 13.09 12.23
CA LEU A 278 -21.20 12.68 10.85
C LEU A 278 -21.45 11.18 10.88
N SER A 279 -22.69 10.82 11.26
CA SER A 279 -23.23 9.49 11.06
C SER A 279 -23.43 9.28 9.57
N TRP A 280 -22.85 8.22 9.02
CA TRP A 280 -23.22 7.75 7.69
C TRP A 280 -24.59 7.07 7.77
N SER A 281 -25.60 7.65 7.10
CA SER A 281 -26.84 6.93 6.84
C SER A 281 -26.68 6.13 5.54
N ALA A 282 -27.31 4.96 5.46
CA ALA A 282 -27.20 4.08 4.29
C ALA A 282 -27.77 4.69 3.00
N GLY A 283 -28.41 5.87 3.06
CA GLY A 283 -29.13 6.50 1.95
C GLY A 283 -28.47 7.75 1.33
N ASP A 284 -27.29 8.18 1.76
CA ASP A 284 -26.70 9.45 1.31
C ASP A 284 -25.72 9.35 0.10
N VAL A 285 -25.72 8.22 -0.62
CA VAL A 285 -25.03 8.07 -1.93
C VAL A 285 -25.87 7.22 -2.87
#